data_AF-A0A7S4ABW6-F1
#
_entry.id   AF-A0A7S4ABW6-F1
#
_cell.length_a   1.000
_cell.length_b   1.000
_cell.length_c   1.000
_cell.angle_alpha   90.00
_cell.angle_beta   90.00
_cell.angle_gamma   90.00
#
_symmetry.space_group_name_H-M   'P 1'
#
loop_
_entity.id
_entity.type
_entity.pdbx_description
1 polymer ?
#
loop_
_entity_poly.entity_id
_entity_poly.type
_entity_poly.pdbx_seq_one_letter_code
_entity_poly.pdbx_strand_id
1 'polypeptide(L)'
;MINAMNFSLFAALLGWISARASYVTAFIVPSEQRSKFSTIRTFTVPSQSTKISVVWDPQNPDSGSEFVEFPTASQKAEIKKEAKKKKARKQMPYFSFSDEETNGPWSDETITAIFKQLAESEMMELRGICRESRRDVFQTAKWFCEDLEDIICPSSDSEDEEEGLEDQEDGGMHLPVALVSTKGHTALIYCPTLPVDHPNKLILRTSVGQKNLWRSRPKAPRDIRGQIIKESKSE
;
A
#
# COMPACT_ATOMS: atom_id res chain seq x y z
N MET A 1 -72.43 8.74 5.28
CA MET A 1 -71.12 8.66 4.58
C MET A 1 -70.15 8.06 5.60
N ILE A 2 -70.02 6.72 5.67
CA ILE A 2 -69.10 5.87 4.86
C ILE A 2 -67.66 6.34 5.11
N ASN A 3 -66.71 5.62 5.72
CA ASN A 3 -66.50 4.17 5.79
C ASN A 3 -65.67 3.78 7.04
N ALA A 4 -65.91 2.57 7.52
CA ALA A 4 -65.13 1.86 8.51
C ALA A 4 -64.11 0.91 7.83
N MET A 5 -63.19 0.38 8.66
CA MET A 5 -62.45 -0.89 8.51
C MET A 5 -61.12 -0.91 7.73
N ASN A 6 -60.05 -1.26 8.46
CA ASN A 6 -59.21 -2.46 8.29
C ASN A 6 -57.91 -2.27 9.12
N PHE A 7 -57.74 -2.83 10.31
CA PHE A 7 -57.40 -4.23 10.66
C PHE A 7 -56.27 -4.86 9.82
N SER A 8 -55.10 -5.02 10.44
CA SER A 8 -54.11 -6.12 10.32
C SER A 8 -52.88 -5.70 11.14
N LEU A 9 -52.49 -6.20 12.32
CA LEU A 9 -52.56 -7.52 12.97
C LEU A 9 -51.91 -8.64 12.16
N PHE A 10 -50.59 -8.55 12.00
CA PHE A 10 -49.73 -9.72 11.80
C PHE A 10 -48.82 -9.91 13.01
N ALA A 11 -49.27 -10.81 13.87
CA ALA A 11 -48.45 -11.54 14.81
C ALA A 11 -47.89 -12.80 14.12
N ALA A 12 -46.78 -13.30 14.69
CA ALA A 12 -46.20 -14.63 14.52
C ALA A 12 -45.37 -14.91 13.24
N LEU A 13 -44.06 -15.08 13.44
CA LEU A 13 -43.49 -16.41 13.23
C LEU A 13 -42.29 -16.65 14.15
N LEU A 14 -42.49 -17.60 15.06
CA LEU A 14 -41.49 -18.32 15.80
C LEU A 14 -40.63 -19.18 14.88
N GLY A 15 -39.36 -19.32 15.25
CA GLY A 15 -38.63 -20.58 15.09
C GLY A 15 -37.76 -20.66 13.85
N TRP A 16 -36.44 -20.65 14.07
CA TRP A 16 -35.60 -21.83 13.82
C TRP A 16 -34.27 -21.67 14.56
N ILE A 17 -34.21 -22.31 15.72
CA ILE A 17 -32.98 -22.69 16.40
C ILE A 17 -32.43 -23.88 15.61
N SER A 18 -31.35 -23.67 14.85
CA SER A 18 -30.57 -24.78 14.31
C SER A 18 -29.30 -24.89 15.12
N ALA A 19 -29.29 -25.90 16.01
CA ALA A 19 -28.14 -26.34 16.75
C ALA A 19 -27.11 -26.94 15.77
N ARG A 20 -26.02 -26.23 15.52
CA ARG A 20 -24.83 -26.82 14.89
C ARG A 20 -23.99 -27.49 15.97
N ALA A 21 -24.07 -28.82 16.00
CA ALA A 21 -23.20 -29.69 16.77
C ALA A 21 -21.73 -29.41 16.43
N SER A 22 -20.93 -29.21 17.47
CA SER A 22 -19.47 -29.14 17.39
C SER A 22 -18.93 -30.58 17.29
N TYR A 23 -18.40 -30.96 16.13
CA TYR A 23 -17.54 -32.13 16.02
C TYR A 23 -16.11 -31.68 16.30
N VAL A 24 -15.64 -31.98 17.52
CA VAL A 24 -14.23 -31.87 17.91
C VAL A 24 -13.56 -33.17 17.44
N THR A 25 -12.92 -33.14 16.29
CA THR A 25 -11.96 -34.18 15.89
C THR A 25 -10.61 -33.84 16.53
N ALA A 26 -10.32 -34.51 17.65
CA ALA A 26 -9.01 -34.46 18.28
C ALA A 26 -7.99 -35.13 17.35
N PHE A 27 -7.17 -34.32 16.68
CA PHE A 27 -6.00 -34.80 15.96
C PHE A 27 -4.88 -35.10 16.97
N ILE A 28 -4.63 -36.38 17.18
CA ILE A 28 -3.48 -36.90 17.92
C ILE A 28 -2.26 -36.69 17.02
N VAL A 29 -1.35 -35.80 17.43
CA VAL A 29 -0.03 -35.63 16.80
C VAL A 29 0.94 -36.57 17.51
N PRO A 30 1.55 -37.55 16.82
CA PRO A 30 2.64 -38.34 17.39
C PRO A 30 3.85 -37.43 17.58
N SER A 31 4.24 -37.24 18.84
CA SER A 31 5.53 -36.67 19.19
C SER A 31 6.61 -37.73 19.00
N GLU A 32 7.45 -37.58 17.98
CA GLU A 32 8.76 -38.23 17.98
C GLU A 32 9.89 -37.22 17.81
N GLN A 33 10.78 -37.33 18.79
CA GLN A 33 12.03 -36.62 18.94
C GLN A 33 12.98 -36.98 17.80
N ARG A 34 13.72 -36.00 17.26
CA ARG A 34 15.17 -35.88 17.47
C ARG A 34 15.80 -34.78 16.63
N SER A 35 16.72 -34.11 17.30
CA SER A 35 17.75 -33.18 16.85
C SER A 35 18.32 -33.43 15.45
N LYS A 36 18.67 -32.34 14.75
CA LYS A 36 20.07 -31.86 14.60
C LYS A 36 20.09 -30.58 13.78
N PHE A 37 20.97 -29.67 14.19
CA PHE A 37 21.36 -28.42 13.56
C PHE A 37 21.32 -28.46 12.03
N SER A 38 20.49 -27.61 11.41
CA SER A 38 20.72 -27.14 10.05
C SER A 38 20.99 -25.64 10.10
N THR A 39 22.26 -25.30 9.93
CA THR A 39 22.72 -23.96 9.59
C THR A 39 22.05 -23.57 8.28
N ILE A 40 20.99 -22.76 8.35
CA ILE A 40 20.38 -22.15 7.18
C ILE A 40 21.38 -21.13 6.63
N ARG A 41 22.14 -21.54 5.62
CA ARG A 41 22.79 -20.62 4.71
C ARG A 41 21.66 -19.89 3.96
N THR A 42 21.45 -18.63 4.30
CA THR A 42 20.70 -17.69 3.47
C THR A 42 21.45 -17.54 2.14
N PHE A 43 21.07 -18.33 1.15
CA PHE A 43 21.38 -18.02 -0.23
C PHE A 43 20.36 -16.98 -0.68
N THR A 44 20.77 -15.72 -0.63
CA THR A 44 20.08 -14.61 -1.26
C THR A 44 20.19 -14.82 -2.77
N VAL A 45 19.17 -15.41 -3.37
CA VAL A 45 19.08 -15.51 -4.83
C VAL A 45 18.67 -14.12 -5.33
N PRO A 46 19.43 -13.45 -6.20
CA PRO A 46 19.02 -12.19 -6.78
C PRO A 46 17.85 -12.48 -7.73
N SER A 47 16.64 -12.20 -7.28
CA SER A 47 15.46 -12.15 -8.15
C SER A 47 15.67 -10.97 -9.10
N GLN A 48 15.99 -11.29 -10.36
CA GLN A 48 15.92 -10.38 -11.49
C GLN A 48 14.44 -10.07 -11.78
N SER A 49 13.82 -9.31 -10.89
CA SER A 49 12.61 -8.55 -11.22
C SER A 49 13.12 -7.25 -11.82
N THR A 50 12.66 -6.95 -13.02
CA THR A 50 12.78 -5.67 -13.74
C THR A 50 12.11 -4.59 -12.90
N LYS A 51 12.79 -4.24 -11.82
CA LYS A 51 12.36 -3.32 -10.78
C LYS A 51 12.50 -1.94 -11.38
N ILE A 52 11.39 -1.28 -11.71
CA ILE A 52 11.45 0.13 -12.09
C ILE A 52 12.07 0.90 -10.92
N SER A 53 13.33 1.25 -11.11
CA SER A 53 14.14 2.07 -10.25
C SER A 53 13.81 3.51 -10.60
N VAL A 54 12.84 4.11 -9.92
CA VAL A 54 12.58 5.54 -10.13
C VAL A 54 13.81 6.32 -9.68
N VAL A 55 14.40 6.91 -10.71
CA VAL A 55 15.61 7.72 -10.76
C VAL A 55 15.41 9.00 -9.97
N TRP A 56 16.47 9.35 -9.24
CA TRP A 56 16.75 10.63 -8.58
C TRP A 56 16.11 10.85 -7.21
N ASP A 57 16.91 10.66 -6.15
CA ASP A 57 16.72 11.37 -4.89
C ASP A 57 17.33 12.78 -5.03
N PRO A 58 16.52 13.86 -5.02
CA PRO A 58 17.03 15.24 -5.07
C PRO A 58 18.04 15.59 -3.98
N GLN A 59 18.14 14.75 -2.95
CA GLN A 59 18.88 15.02 -1.74
C GLN A 59 20.30 14.45 -1.76
N ASN A 60 20.66 13.65 -2.76
CA ASN A 60 21.96 13.00 -2.78
C ASN A 60 22.52 12.84 -4.21
N PRO A 61 22.86 13.96 -4.87
CA PRO A 61 23.44 13.91 -6.22
C PRO A 61 24.79 13.18 -6.26
N ASP A 62 25.47 13.04 -5.11
CA ASP A 62 26.80 12.45 -4.98
C ASP A 62 26.80 10.98 -4.51
N SER A 63 25.65 10.43 -4.09
CA SER A 63 25.56 9.00 -3.81
C SER A 63 25.39 8.27 -5.12
N GLY A 64 26.54 7.93 -5.72
CA GLY A 64 26.61 7.24 -7.00
C GLY A 64 25.64 6.07 -7.05
N SER A 65 24.67 6.16 -7.97
CA SER A 65 23.97 5.04 -8.60
C SER A 65 23.51 3.88 -7.69
N GLU A 66 23.26 4.12 -6.41
CA GLU A 66 22.71 3.10 -5.51
C GLU A 66 21.20 3.06 -5.71
N PHE A 67 20.69 1.91 -6.15
CA PHE A 67 19.27 1.68 -6.40
C PHE A 67 18.47 1.88 -5.10
N VAL A 68 17.91 3.09 -4.90
CA VAL A 68 17.07 3.40 -3.75
C VAL A 68 15.69 2.77 -3.94
N GLU A 69 15.29 1.90 -3.02
CA GLU A 69 13.93 1.34 -3.02
C GLU A 69 12.89 2.43 -2.75
N PHE A 70 11.92 2.58 -3.65
CA PHE A 70 10.78 3.47 -3.46
C PHE A 70 9.58 2.75 -2.82
N PRO A 71 8.88 3.38 -1.86
CA PRO A 71 9.35 4.44 -0.99
C PRO A 71 10.41 3.92 -0.03
N THR A 72 11.31 4.79 0.41
CA THR A 72 12.34 4.41 1.39
C THR A 72 11.70 3.99 2.72
N ALA A 73 12.45 3.29 3.58
CA ALA A 73 11.91 2.82 4.86
C ALA A 73 11.37 3.95 5.76
N SER A 74 12.06 5.11 5.78
CA SER A 74 11.59 6.33 6.47
C SER A 74 10.29 6.83 5.86
N GLN A 75 10.21 6.82 4.53
CA GLN A 75 9.02 7.25 3.81
C GLN A 75 7.82 6.35 4.11
N LYS A 76 8.00 5.02 4.04
CA LYS A 76 7.00 4.01 4.41
C LYS A 76 6.49 4.22 5.84
N ALA A 77 7.36 4.60 6.79
CA ALA A 77 6.95 4.87 8.17
C ALA A 77 6.01 6.09 8.30
N GLU A 78 6.31 7.18 7.58
CA GLU A 78 5.47 8.37 7.55
C GLU A 78 4.13 8.13 6.84
N ILE A 79 4.16 7.42 5.69
CA ILE A 79 2.95 6.99 4.98
C ILE A 79 2.05 6.15 5.90
N LYS A 80 2.62 5.21 6.68
CA LYS A 80 1.86 4.42 7.66
C LYS A 80 1.23 5.28 8.76
N LYS A 81 1.93 6.30 9.26
CA LYS A 81 1.37 7.22 10.28
C LYS A 81 0.19 8.00 9.71
N GLU A 82 0.32 8.52 8.49
CA GLU A 82 -0.75 9.29 7.86
C GLU A 82 -1.95 8.39 7.50
N ALA A 83 -1.69 7.17 7.04
CA ALA A 83 -2.73 6.17 6.81
C ALA A 83 -3.53 5.86 8.09
N LYS A 84 -2.85 5.74 9.25
CA LYS A 84 -3.52 5.58 10.55
C LYS A 84 -4.40 6.79 10.90
N LYS A 85 -3.94 8.01 10.62
CA LYS A 85 -4.75 9.24 10.85
C LYS A 85 -5.98 9.27 9.95
N LYS A 86 -5.83 9.02 8.64
CA LYS A 86 -6.97 8.94 7.69
C LYS A 86 -7.97 7.86 8.11
N LYS A 87 -7.49 6.69 8.53
CA LYS A 87 -8.34 5.58 9.02
C LYS A 87 -9.10 5.96 10.30
N ALA A 88 -8.46 6.62 11.26
CA ALA A 88 -9.11 7.11 12.48
C ALA A 88 -10.20 8.15 12.17
N ARG A 89 -10.01 8.95 11.11
CA ARG A 89 -10.99 9.93 10.62
C ARG A 89 -12.04 9.35 9.67
N LYS A 90 -11.98 8.05 9.36
CA LYS A 90 -12.83 7.38 8.34
C LYS A 90 -12.74 8.02 6.95
N GLN A 91 -11.57 8.59 6.62
CA GLN A 91 -11.27 9.23 5.33
C GLN A 91 -10.31 8.38 4.48
N MET A 92 -10.02 7.14 4.89
CA MET A 92 -9.17 6.23 4.12
C MET A 92 -9.98 5.59 3.00
N PRO A 93 -9.65 5.84 1.72
CA PRO A 93 -10.26 5.13 0.60
C PRO A 93 -9.92 3.64 0.70
N TYR A 94 -10.88 2.80 0.35
CA TYR A 94 -10.67 1.37 0.28
C TYR A 94 -11.37 0.79 -0.93
N PHE A 95 -10.79 -0.29 -1.46
CA PHE A 95 -11.39 -1.12 -2.49
C PHE A 95 -11.51 -2.54 -1.96
N SER A 96 -12.59 -3.24 -2.30
CA SER A 96 -12.81 -4.62 -1.85
C SER A 96 -12.93 -5.51 -3.08
N PHE A 97 -12.04 -6.49 -3.18
CA PHE A 97 -12.08 -7.46 -4.27
C PHE A 97 -13.29 -8.38 -4.18
N SER A 98 -13.80 -8.78 -5.34
CA SER A 98 -14.73 -9.88 -5.50
C SER A 98 -14.09 -11.21 -5.07
N ASP A 99 -14.91 -12.24 -4.82
CA ASP A 99 -14.38 -13.56 -4.46
C ASP A 99 -13.60 -14.20 -5.63
N GLU A 100 -13.95 -13.86 -6.87
CA GLU A 100 -13.33 -14.38 -8.09
C GLU A 100 -11.93 -13.78 -8.34
N GLU A 101 -11.72 -12.50 -8.02
CA GLU A 101 -10.47 -11.78 -8.27
C GLU A 101 -9.54 -11.74 -7.04
N THR A 102 -9.84 -12.50 -6.01
CA THR A 102 -9.12 -12.45 -4.72
C THR A 102 -7.65 -12.88 -4.83
N ASN A 103 -7.34 -13.85 -5.70
CA ASN A 103 -5.99 -14.42 -5.88
C ASN A 103 -5.34 -14.03 -7.23
N GLY A 104 -6.00 -13.18 -8.01
CA GLY A 104 -5.65 -12.90 -9.40
C GLY A 104 -6.03 -14.05 -10.37
N PRO A 105 -5.93 -13.83 -11.69
CA PRO A 105 -5.63 -12.55 -12.36
C PRO A 105 -6.75 -11.53 -12.15
N TRP A 106 -6.40 -10.24 -12.10
CA TRP A 106 -7.37 -9.16 -11.91
C TRP A 106 -7.86 -8.65 -13.26
N SER A 107 -9.13 -8.26 -13.34
CA SER A 107 -9.66 -7.65 -14.55
C SER A 107 -9.10 -6.24 -14.76
N ASP A 108 -8.96 -5.84 -16.02
CA ASP A 108 -8.55 -4.47 -16.40
C ASP A 108 -9.51 -3.42 -15.84
N GLU A 109 -10.80 -3.76 -15.68
CA GLU A 109 -11.81 -2.91 -15.05
C GLU A 109 -11.47 -2.61 -13.59
N THR A 110 -11.11 -3.66 -12.83
CA THR A 110 -10.69 -3.54 -11.42
C THR A 110 -9.43 -2.70 -11.29
N ILE A 111 -8.43 -2.95 -12.14
CA ILE A 111 -7.16 -2.22 -12.16
C ILE A 111 -7.41 -0.74 -12.47
N THR A 112 -8.18 -0.44 -13.52
CA THR A 112 -8.53 0.93 -13.93
C THR A 112 -9.31 1.67 -12.83
N ALA A 113 -10.25 0.99 -12.16
CA ALA A 113 -11.03 1.57 -11.07
C ALA A 113 -10.15 1.91 -9.85
N ILE A 114 -9.23 1.02 -9.49
CA ILE A 114 -8.25 1.23 -8.43
C ILE A 114 -7.31 2.38 -8.79
N PHE A 115 -6.80 2.42 -10.02
CA PHE A 115 -5.93 3.50 -10.47
C PHE A 115 -6.64 4.86 -10.42
N LYS A 116 -7.87 4.94 -10.91
CA LYS A 116 -8.67 6.17 -10.81
C LYS A 116 -8.83 6.63 -9.36
N GLN A 117 -9.06 5.71 -8.43
CA GLN A 117 -9.16 6.04 -7.01
C GLN A 117 -7.81 6.49 -6.40
N LEU A 118 -6.69 5.90 -6.84
CA LEU A 118 -5.34 6.35 -6.47
C LEU A 118 -5.01 7.73 -7.03
N ALA A 119 -5.44 8.02 -8.27
CA ALA A 119 -5.28 9.33 -8.88
C ALA A 119 -5.92 10.46 -8.06
N GLU A 120 -6.96 10.16 -7.27
CA GLU A 120 -7.64 11.15 -6.43
C GLU A 120 -7.05 11.28 -5.01
N SER A 121 -6.39 10.23 -4.50
CA SER A 121 -6.12 10.06 -3.06
C SER A 121 -4.69 9.67 -2.67
N GLU A 122 -3.84 9.35 -3.64
CA GLU A 122 -2.47 8.79 -3.56
C GLU A 122 -2.31 7.49 -2.75
N MET A 123 -3.24 7.15 -1.86
CA MET A 123 -3.16 5.96 -1.02
C MET A 123 -4.53 5.33 -0.83
N MET A 124 -4.56 4.00 -0.80
CA MET A 124 -5.79 3.26 -0.54
C MET A 124 -5.53 1.92 0.13
N GLU A 125 -6.58 1.42 0.78
CA GLU A 125 -6.60 0.11 1.43
C GLU A 125 -7.29 -0.91 0.50
N LEU A 126 -6.54 -1.91 0.03
CA LEU A 126 -7.05 -3.04 -0.71
C LEU A 126 -7.51 -4.13 0.25
N ARG A 127 -8.79 -4.51 0.22
CA ARG A 127 -9.39 -5.51 1.10
C ARG A 127 -9.75 -6.77 0.34
N GLY A 128 -9.54 -7.91 1.00
CA GLY A 128 -9.89 -9.20 0.44
C GLY A 128 -8.85 -9.70 -0.57
N ILE A 129 -7.64 -9.16 -0.57
CA ILE A 129 -6.53 -9.74 -1.33
C ILE A 129 -6.10 -11.03 -0.63
N CYS A 130 -6.08 -12.14 -1.37
CA CYS A 130 -5.85 -13.51 -0.90
C CYS A 130 -6.61 -13.89 0.39
N ARG A 131 -7.91 -14.19 0.28
CA ARG A 131 -8.79 -14.58 1.41
C ARG A 131 -8.43 -15.95 1.98
N GLU A 132 -7.88 -16.84 1.17
CA GLU A 132 -7.55 -18.22 1.56
C GLU A 132 -6.35 -18.27 2.52
N SER A 133 -5.32 -17.47 2.25
CA SER A 133 -4.05 -17.54 2.97
C SER A 133 -3.51 -16.16 3.33
N ARG A 134 -3.38 -15.90 4.64
CA ARG A 134 -2.75 -14.66 5.15
C ARG A 134 -1.26 -14.56 4.83
N ARG A 135 -0.61 -15.70 4.56
CA ARG A 135 0.83 -15.75 4.29
C ARG A 135 1.15 -15.19 2.91
N ASP A 136 0.24 -15.39 1.97
CA ASP A 136 0.45 -15.08 0.56
C ASP A 136 0.00 -13.66 0.20
N VAL A 137 -0.80 -13.01 1.06
CA VAL A 137 -1.24 -11.61 0.95
C VAL A 137 -0.12 -10.65 0.56
N PHE A 138 1.07 -10.79 1.13
CA PHE A 138 2.19 -9.90 0.80
C PHE A 138 2.67 -10.09 -0.63
N GLN A 139 2.83 -11.35 -1.06
CA GLN A 139 3.31 -11.66 -2.39
C GLN A 139 2.27 -11.31 -3.45
N THR A 140 1.01 -11.68 -3.22
CA THR A 140 -0.10 -11.35 -4.11
C THR A 140 -0.29 -9.83 -4.23
N ALA A 141 -0.21 -9.08 -3.13
CA ALA A 141 -0.28 -7.63 -3.19
C ALA A 141 0.92 -6.99 -3.90
N LYS A 142 2.10 -7.63 -3.87
CA LYS A 142 3.27 -7.16 -4.61
C LYS A 142 3.06 -7.33 -6.11
N TRP A 143 2.60 -8.51 -6.54
CA TRP A 143 2.24 -8.76 -7.94
C TRP A 143 1.15 -7.81 -8.43
N PHE A 144 0.13 -7.55 -7.60
CA PHE A 144 -0.90 -6.56 -7.93
C PHE A 144 -0.31 -5.17 -8.20
N CYS A 145 0.68 -4.73 -7.42
CA CYS A 145 1.34 -3.45 -7.66
C CYS A 145 2.14 -3.44 -8.96
N GLU A 146 2.80 -4.56 -9.31
CA GLU A 146 3.55 -4.72 -10.57
C GLU A 146 2.58 -4.66 -11.77
N ASP A 147 1.48 -5.44 -11.75
CA ASP A 147 0.46 -5.41 -12.80
C ASP A 147 -0.16 -4.01 -12.96
N LEU A 148 -0.33 -3.28 -11.86
CA LEU A 148 -0.84 -1.90 -11.88
C LEU A 148 0.16 -0.94 -12.53
N GLU A 149 1.47 -1.10 -12.27
CA GLU A 149 2.53 -0.29 -12.91
C GLU A 149 2.57 -0.55 -14.43
N ASP A 150 2.56 -1.82 -14.84
CA ASP A 150 2.64 -2.23 -16.25
C ASP A 150 1.49 -1.65 -17.09
N ILE A 151 0.29 -1.56 -16.54
CA ILE A 151 -0.89 -1.02 -17.23
C ILE A 151 -0.87 0.52 -17.30
N ILE A 152 -0.32 1.18 -16.29
CA ILE A 152 -0.21 2.64 -16.27
C ILE A 152 0.92 3.10 -17.21
N CYS A 153 1.99 2.33 -17.29
CA CYS A 153 3.17 2.63 -18.09
C CYS A 153 3.55 1.40 -18.90
N PRO A 154 2.87 1.15 -20.03
CA PRO A 154 3.30 0.10 -20.94
C PRO A 154 4.74 0.39 -21.32
N SER A 155 5.66 -0.48 -20.88
CA SER A 155 7.07 -0.39 -21.23
C SER A 155 7.15 -0.34 -22.75
N SER A 156 7.68 0.76 -23.30
CA SER A 156 7.82 0.99 -24.73
C SER A 156 8.89 0.09 -25.37
N ASP A 157 9.12 -1.10 -24.82
CA ASP A 157 10.06 -2.13 -25.28
C ASP A 157 9.58 -2.82 -26.57
N SER A 158 8.65 -2.23 -27.31
CA SER A 158 8.39 -2.62 -28.70
C SER A 158 9.59 -2.14 -29.54
N GLU A 159 10.52 -3.06 -29.79
CA GLU A 159 11.70 -2.92 -30.67
C GLU A 159 11.36 -2.66 -32.15
N ASP A 160 10.17 -2.15 -32.45
CA ASP A 160 9.79 -1.79 -33.81
C ASP A 160 10.40 -0.42 -34.14
N GLU A 161 11.67 -0.46 -34.58
CA GLU A 161 12.42 0.67 -35.15
C GLU A 161 11.69 1.23 -36.40
N GLU A 162 10.67 2.06 -36.21
CA GLU A 162 10.10 2.85 -37.30
C GLU A 162 10.92 4.14 -37.44
N GLU A 163 11.98 4.05 -38.24
CA GLU A 163 12.85 5.17 -38.61
C GLU A 163 12.03 6.33 -39.24
N GLY A 164 11.86 7.40 -38.48
CA GLY A 164 11.63 8.74 -39.03
C GLY A 164 10.29 9.37 -38.63
N LEU A 165 10.20 9.89 -37.41
CA LEU A 165 9.36 11.05 -37.13
C LEU A 165 9.93 11.85 -35.95
N GLU A 166 9.97 13.18 -36.12
CA GLU A 166 10.68 14.18 -35.33
C GLU A 166 10.21 14.27 -33.86
N ASP A 167 11.15 14.08 -32.93
CA ASP A 167 11.29 14.67 -31.58
C ASP A 167 10.03 15.19 -30.86
N GLN A 168 9.06 14.31 -30.60
CA GLN A 168 8.04 14.57 -29.58
C GLN A 168 8.33 13.67 -28.37
N GLU A 169 9.36 14.05 -27.60
CA GLU A 169 9.74 13.47 -26.31
C GLU A 169 8.65 13.75 -25.26
N ASP A 170 7.44 13.21 -25.44
CA ASP A 170 6.49 13.13 -24.33
C ASP A 170 6.89 11.90 -23.50
N GLY A 171 7.99 12.06 -22.76
CA GLY A 171 8.54 11.05 -21.86
C GLY A 171 7.48 10.68 -20.83
N GLY A 172 6.75 9.61 -21.09
CA GLY A 172 5.71 9.08 -20.22
C GLY A 172 6.24 8.98 -18.79
N MET A 173 5.66 9.76 -17.89
CA MET A 173 6.08 9.77 -16.49
C MET A 173 5.74 8.42 -15.85
N HIS A 174 6.75 7.59 -15.64
CA HIS A 174 6.58 6.34 -14.92
C HIS A 174 6.13 6.59 -13.48
N LEU A 175 4.88 6.25 -13.16
CA LEU A 175 4.31 6.44 -11.83
C LEU A 175 4.46 5.16 -11.00
N PRO A 176 5.37 5.13 -10.01
CA PRO A 176 5.57 3.94 -9.20
C PRO A 176 4.37 3.68 -8.27
N VAL A 177 3.96 2.42 -8.17
CA VAL A 177 2.95 1.91 -7.24
C VAL A 177 3.66 1.02 -6.23
N ALA A 178 3.57 1.38 -4.96
CA ALA A 178 4.29 0.65 -3.92
C ALA A 178 3.39 0.06 -2.85
N LEU A 179 3.70 -1.18 -2.48
CA LEU A 179 3.17 -1.83 -1.29
C LEU A 179 3.83 -1.26 -0.02
N VAL A 180 3.03 -0.63 0.84
CA VAL A 180 3.50 0.01 2.08
C VAL A 180 3.46 -0.95 3.27
N SER A 181 2.35 -1.68 3.42
CA SER A 181 2.17 -2.68 4.47
C SER A 181 0.99 -3.60 4.20
N THR A 182 1.02 -4.77 4.81
CA THR A 182 -0.11 -5.69 4.88
C THR A 182 -0.58 -5.87 6.33
N LYS A 183 -1.88 -6.12 6.52
CA LYS A 183 -2.47 -6.45 7.82
C LYS A 183 -3.67 -7.39 7.62
N GLY A 184 -3.52 -8.66 7.99
CA GLY A 184 -4.57 -9.66 7.70
C GLY A 184 -4.71 -9.84 6.19
N HIS A 185 -5.93 -9.84 5.67
CA HIS A 185 -6.23 -9.93 4.22
C HIS A 185 -6.39 -8.54 3.61
N THR A 186 -5.48 -7.65 3.95
CA THR A 186 -5.57 -6.24 3.59
C THR A 186 -4.19 -5.70 3.28
N ALA A 187 -4.07 -4.98 2.17
CA ALA A 187 -2.85 -4.32 1.75
C ALA A 187 -3.06 -2.79 1.71
N LEU A 188 -2.05 -2.04 2.10
CA LEU A 188 -1.99 -0.60 1.95
C LEU A 188 -1.02 -0.29 0.83
N ILE A 189 -1.53 0.33 -0.23
CA ILE A 189 -0.74 0.74 -1.40
C ILE A 189 -0.64 2.26 -1.47
N TYR A 190 0.40 2.74 -2.13
CA TYR A 190 0.70 4.17 -2.32
C TYR A 190 1.21 4.41 -3.73
N CYS A 191 0.71 5.47 -4.37
CA CYS A 191 1.16 5.94 -5.68
C CYS A 191 1.20 7.49 -5.68
N PRO A 192 2.31 8.13 -6.05
CA PRO A 192 2.48 9.59 -6.01
C PRO A 192 1.88 10.27 -7.26
N THR A 193 0.61 10.02 -7.55
CA THR A 193 -0.08 10.49 -8.77
C THR A 193 -0.40 11.99 -8.78
N LEU A 194 -0.56 12.61 -7.62
CA LEU A 194 -1.09 13.97 -7.53
C LEU A 194 0.01 15.04 -7.73
N PRO A 195 -0.32 16.19 -8.36
CA PRO A 195 0.62 17.30 -8.46
C PRO A 195 0.94 17.88 -7.08
N VAL A 196 2.12 18.51 -6.95
CA VAL A 196 2.68 19.02 -5.69
C VAL A 196 1.71 19.93 -4.90
N ASP A 197 0.85 20.66 -5.60
CA ASP A 197 -0.09 21.63 -5.02
C ASP A 197 -1.50 21.06 -4.75
N HIS A 198 -1.76 19.78 -5.03
CA HIS A 198 -3.09 19.21 -4.87
C HIS A 198 -3.52 19.14 -3.38
N PRO A 199 -4.77 19.52 -3.02
CA PRO A 199 -5.22 19.54 -1.62
C PRO A 199 -5.23 18.16 -0.94
N ASN A 200 -5.46 17.09 -1.72
CA ASN A 200 -5.46 15.72 -1.20
C ASN A 200 -4.08 15.05 -1.20
N LYS A 201 -3.06 15.75 -1.72
CA LYS A 201 -1.69 15.24 -1.71
C LYS A 201 -1.25 14.96 -0.30
N LEU A 202 -0.52 13.87 -0.14
CA LEU A 202 0.07 13.46 1.11
C LEU A 202 1.17 14.44 1.52
N ILE A 203 0.78 15.46 2.30
CA ILE A 203 1.75 16.40 2.86
C ILE A 203 2.41 15.76 4.08
N LEU A 204 3.62 15.25 3.89
CA LEU A 204 4.40 14.68 4.97
C LEU A 204 5.17 15.78 5.69
N ARG A 205 4.55 16.27 6.77
CA ARG A 205 5.12 17.31 7.63
C ARG A 205 6.23 16.71 8.50
N THR A 206 7.46 16.73 8.00
CA THR A 206 8.65 16.32 8.76
C THR A 206 9.43 17.53 9.33
N SER A 207 9.27 18.71 8.75
CA SER A 207 9.81 19.98 9.25
C SER A 207 8.71 21.05 9.40
N VAL A 208 8.82 21.88 10.45
CA VAL A 208 7.88 22.98 10.69
C VAL A 208 8.17 24.08 9.67
N GLY A 209 7.22 24.35 8.77
CA GLY A 209 7.27 25.50 7.85
C GLY A 209 7.67 25.20 6.40
N GLN A 210 8.09 23.98 6.07
CA GLN A 210 8.38 23.60 4.67
C GLN A 210 7.39 22.53 4.18
N LYS A 211 6.61 22.87 3.14
CA LYS A 211 5.69 21.94 2.48
C LYS A 211 6.51 20.98 1.60
N ASN A 212 6.14 19.69 1.59
CA ASN A 212 6.64 18.67 0.66
C ASN A 212 8.14 18.31 0.74
N LEU A 213 8.81 18.63 1.85
CA LEU A 213 10.18 18.20 2.11
C LEU A 213 10.20 17.01 3.09
N TRP A 214 10.78 15.89 2.65
CA TRP A 214 10.99 14.69 3.45
C TRP A 214 12.28 14.80 4.27
N ARG A 215 12.41 15.82 5.11
CA ARG A 215 13.59 16.02 5.97
C ARG A 215 13.22 15.90 7.43
N SER A 216 13.80 14.91 8.11
CA SER A 216 13.76 14.89 9.57
C SER A 216 14.27 16.24 10.08
N ARG A 217 13.49 16.91 10.92
CA ARG A 217 13.93 18.15 11.57
C ARG A 217 15.30 17.92 12.22
N PRO A 218 16.33 18.73 11.91
CA PRO A 218 17.58 18.66 12.64
C PRO A 218 17.27 18.91 14.12
N LYS A 219 17.68 17.98 14.99
CA LYS A 219 17.50 18.15 16.43
C LYS A 219 18.33 19.35 16.84
N ALA A 220 17.75 20.24 17.66
CA ALA A 220 18.51 21.37 18.20
C ALA A 220 19.74 20.84 18.95
N PRO A 221 20.89 21.52 18.87
CA PRO A 221 22.10 21.11 19.57
C PRO A 221 21.82 21.03 21.08
N ARG A 222 22.33 19.96 21.70
CA ARG A 222 22.13 19.68 23.13
C ARG A 222 23.45 19.71 23.86
N ASP A 223 23.43 20.19 25.09
CA ASP A 223 24.58 20.11 26.00
C ASP A 223 24.78 18.67 26.51
N ILE A 224 25.84 18.46 27.29
CA ILE A 224 26.16 17.18 27.94
C ILE A 224 25.07 16.71 28.92
N ARG A 225 24.13 17.59 29.31
CA ARG A 225 22.99 17.30 30.20
C ARG A 225 21.70 17.05 29.41
N GLY A 226 21.74 17.09 28.08
CA GLY A 226 20.60 16.90 27.19
C GLY A 226 19.68 18.13 27.06
N GLN A 227 20.06 19.30 27.57
CA GLN A 227 19.33 20.56 27.44
C GLN A 227 19.61 21.21 26.08
N ILE A 228 18.60 21.89 25.50
CA ILE A 228 18.76 22.61 24.23
C ILE A 228 19.64 23.83 24.44
N ILE A 229 20.75 23.92 23.70
CA ILE A 229 21.64 25.09 23.72
C ILE A 229 20.88 26.26 23.08
N LYS A 230 20.56 27.27 23.87
CA LYS A 230 19.99 28.52 23.36
C LYS A 230 21.15 29.38 22.87
N GLU A 231 21.17 29.73 21.59
CA GLU A 231 22.09 30.75 21.10
C GLU A 231 21.81 32.05 21.85
N SER A 232 22.81 32.55 22.58
CA SER A 232 22.77 33.89 23.13
C SER A 232 22.69 34.85 21.96
N LYS A 233 21.60 35.63 21.85
CA LYS A 233 21.53 36.77 20.92
C LYS A 233 22.79 37.61 21.13
N SER A 234 23.68 37.61 20.15
CA SER A 234 24.72 38.64 20.07
C SER A 234 24.00 39.98 19.89
N GLU A 235 24.15 40.86 20.87
CA GLU A 235 23.72 42.26 20.78
C GLU A 235 24.52 43.02 19.71
#